data_AF-A0A1J8QA25-F1
#
_entry.id   AF-A0A1J8QA25-F1
#
_cell.length_a   1.000
_cell.length_b   1.000
_cell.length_c   1.000
_cell.angle_alpha   90.00
_cell.angle_beta   90.00
_cell.angle_gamma   90.00
#
_symmetry.space_group_name_H-M   'P 1'
#
loop_
_entity.id
_entity.type
_entity.pdbx_description
1 polymer ?
#
loop_
_entity_poly.entity_id
_entity_poly.type
_entity_poly.pdbx_seq_one_letter_code
_entity_poly.pdbx_strand_id
1 'polypeptide(L)'
;MFARQPTISSVIICTTALGVLFYVATILISVLQPESPFQTAESTLIRIILRKIVQFSTYLRLNTTSYFHQRHFPPVGSTSTPDEFGKSSAIRWILERSTDPEVVEVAAVMVPRVQWPPKLDASPIYARLFDTLKTCVDRPELFVTYRKAMAHLRIQSTKLNFPYFMESNVAWRAWGDRSQFIRDATMDAQLACEQRNNAEDRNAQLKHEADARTALRTMLVHGLHDYLLPPDNEHLIWNGDFRWRHSNGNTPSYEEFDWLIDYLVEKVNDETDAETEGDALLALSAMHGLGSSAKRSSYVKALTRCMAPTRPSRVRYAALRAVSDARDELASITSGSTSSDSQGVDKTLLDELSRALLGVIHPNHSQPMQDSSLVKLRDCCYLRFIFALAENDEWCKRLTRDGHVDWCISLHDKVLASSLFIDKVYLAGIILRINPSRKNNYLNPAQQQCWTLIQRAWNRFYLPLPSYSNLEPTDMNIIEALQALVTTTRQNLRNSNNRVASAELETLQRYVHNVLQNLKRTQERLSQADAPLDAALLTVQGLYNELSSYAEHRNTSQGDNRTVKS
;
A
#
# COMPACT_ATOMS: atom_id res chain seq x y z
N MET A 1 40.86 -65.02 -6.46
CA MET A 1 39.69 -64.32 -7.04
C MET A 1 38.37 -64.55 -6.27
N PHE A 2 38.29 -65.47 -5.30
CA PHE A 2 37.06 -65.78 -4.53
C PHE A 2 36.77 -64.89 -3.30
N ALA A 3 37.66 -63.98 -2.91
CA ALA A 3 37.44 -63.10 -1.74
C ALA A 3 36.49 -61.92 -2.00
N ARG A 4 36.05 -61.66 -3.25
CA ARG A 4 35.15 -60.54 -3.60
C ARG A 4 33.66 -60.88 -3.47
N GLN A 5 33.29 -62.14 -3.54
CA GLN A 5 31.89 -62.59 -3.54
C GLN A 5 31.13 -62.33 -2.21
N PRO A 6 31.74 -62.52 -1.02
CA PRO A 6 31.05 -62.23 0.24
C PRO A 6 30.81 -60.74 0.45
N THR A 7 31.75 -59.88 0.02
CA THR A 7 31.61 -58.43 0.12
C THR A 7 30.47 -57.92 -0.75
N ILE A 8 30.36 -58.40 -1.99
CA ILE A 8 29.27 -58.02 -2.90
C ILE A 8 27.92 -58.48 -2.33
N SER A 9 27.83 -59.72 -1.83
CA SER A 9 26.60 -60.24 -1.23
C SER A 9 26.20 -59.43 0.01
N SER A 10 27.15 -59.07 0.87
CA SER A 10 26.90 -58.25 2.05
C SER A 10 26.35 -56.87 1.70
N VAL A 11 26.93 -56.21 0.70
CA VAL A 11 26.45 -54.89 0.23
C VAL A 11 25.02 -54.99 -0.33
N ILE A 12 24.72 -56.01 -1.13
CA ILE A 12 23.37 -56.23 -1.68
C ILE A 12 22.36 -56.50 -0.57
N ILE A 13 22.70 -57.34 0.40
CA ILE A 13 21.82 -57.66 1.53
C ILE A 13 21.56 -56.42 2.38
N CYS A 14 22.61 -55.66 2.73
CA CYS A 14 22.49 -54.45 3.54
C CYS A 14 21.67 -53.37 2.84
N THR A 15 21.89 -53.14 1.54
CA THR A 15 21.11 -52.15 0.77
C THR A 15 19.65 -52.56 0.61
N THR A 16 19.38 -53.84 0.38
CA THR A 16 18.00 -54.37 0.30
C THR A 16 17.30 -54.26 1.65
N ALA A 17 17.96 -54.63 2.75
CA ALA A 17 17.40 -54.53 4.09
C ALA A 17 17.09 -53.08 4.48
N LEU A 18 17.99 -52.13 4.17
CA LEU A 18 17.75 -50.70 4.37
C LEU A 18 16.57 -50.20 3.52
N GLY A 19 16.47 -50.63 2.26
CA GLY A 19 15.34 -50.29 1.39
C GLY A 19 14.00 -50.77 1.95
N VAL A 20 13.95 -52.02 2.45
CA VAL A 20 12.75 -52.58 3.08
C VAL A 20 12.39 -51.83 4.37
N LEU A 21 13.36 -51.54 5.24
CA LEU A 21 13.11 -50.79 6.47
C LEU A 21 12.61 -49.37 6.18
N PHE A 22 13.19 -48.70 5.19
CA PHE A 22 12.74 -47.38 4.76
C PHE A 22 11.31 -47.41 4.20
N TYR A 23 10.98 -48.43 3.41
CA TYR A 23 9.63 -48.61 2.87
C TYR A 23 8.59 -48.89 3.98
N VAL A 24 8.91 -49.75 4.94
CA VAL A 24 8.04 -50.02 6.10
C VAL A 24 7.86 -48.76 6.95
N ALA A 25 8.93 -48.02 7.24
CA ALA A 25 8.84 -46.75 7.96
C ALA A 25 7.96 -45.74 7.21
N THR A 26 8.08 -45.66 5.89
CA THR A 26 7.26 -44.80 5.03
C THR A 26 5.77 -45.16 5.12
N ILE A 27 5.43 -46.46 5.07
CA ILE A 27 4.06 -46.94 5.28
C ILE A 27 3.55 -46.56 6.67
N LEU A 28 4.35 -46.80 7.71
CA LEU A 28 3.97 -46.50 9.10
C LEU A 28 3.72 -45.00 9.31
N ILE A 29 4.61 -44.13 8.82
CA ILE A 29 4.44 -42.67 8.87
C ILE A 29 3.16 -42.27 8.12
N SER A 30 2.93 -42.85 6.94
CA SER A 30 1.72 -42.57 6.14
C SER A 30 0.44 -43.03 6.83
N VAL A 31 0.48 -44.14 7.56
CA VAL A 31 -0.66 -44.62 8.35
C VAL A 31 -0.92 -43.72 9.55
N LEU A 32 0.14 -43.33 10.28
CA LEU A 32 0.05 -42.50 11.49
C LEU A 32 -0.33 -41.05 11.19
N GLN A 33 0.05 -40.54 10.01
CA GLN A 33 -0.17 -39.16 9.61
C GLN A 33 -1.00 -39.13 8.33
N PRO A 34 -2.33 -38.92 8.44
CA PRO A 34 -3.25 -38.94 7.31
C PRO A 34 -2.87 -37.98 6.18
N GLU A 35 -2.16 -36.91 6.49
CA GLU A 35 -1.72 -35.86 5.56
C GLU A 35 -0.33 -36.11 4.97
N SER A 36 0.31 -37.24 5.27
CA SER A 36 1.63 -37.57 4.71
C SER A 36 1.56 -37.72 3.19
N PRO A 37 2.53 -37.18 2.43
CA PRO A 37 2.52 -37.30 0.97
C PRO A 37 2.94 -38.68 0.45
N PHE A 38 3.49 -39.54 1.30
CA PHE A 38 3.97 -40.86 0.91
C PHE A 38 2.88 -41.93 0.93
N GLN A 39 1.62 -41.55 0.61
CA GLN A 39 0.54 -42.52 0.58
C GLN A 39 0.78 -43.54 -0.53
N THR A 40 0.89 -44.79 -0.13
CA THR A 40 0.92 -45.93 -1.03
C THR A 40 -0.44 -46.60 -1.01
N ALA A 41 -0.70 -47.46 -2.00
CA ALA A 41 -1.91 -48.27 -1.99
C ALA A 41 -2.02 -49.09 -0.69
N GLU A 42 -0.89 -49.61 -0.18
CA GLU A 42 -0.82 -50.37 1.06
C GLU A 42 -1.14 -49.50 2.29
N SER A 43 -0.57 -48.29 2.41
CA SER A 43 -0.86 -47.43 3.56
C SER A 43 -2.32 -46.93 3.57
N THR A 44 -2.89 -46.71 2.38
CA THR A 44 -4.32 -46.39 2.21
C THR A 44 -5.20 -47.56 2.66
N LEU A 45 -4.87 -48.79 2.26
CA LEU A 45 -5.57 -50.00 2.66
C LEU A 45 -5.49 -50.22 4.17
N ILE A 46 -4.30 -50.12 4.77
CA ILE A 46 -4.10 -50.25 6.22
C ILE A 46 -4.92 -49.19 6.95
N ARG A 47 -4.97 -47.95 6.45
CA ARG A 47 -5.78 -46.88 7.04
C ARG A 47 -7.28 -47.18 6.97
N ILE A 48 -7.78 -47.73 5.86
CA ILE A 48 -9.18 -48.16 5.73
C ILE A 48 -9.49 -49.25 6.76
N ILE A 49 -8.59 -50.23 6.92
CA ILE A 49 -8.74 -51.31 7.91
C ILE A 49 -8.72 -50.75 9.34
N LEU A 50 -7.74 -49.92 9.68
CA LEU A 50 -7.66 -49.28 11.00
C LEU A 50 -8.86 -48.38 11.29
N ARG A 51 -9.36 -47.63 10.30
CA ARG A 51 -10.61 -46.86 10.46
C ARG A 51 -11.80 -47.76 10.70
N LYS A 52 -11.92 -48.90 10.01
CA LYS A 52 -12.97 -49.88 10.28
C LYS A 52 -12.85 -50.48 11.69
N ILE A 53 -11.63 -50.79 12.14
CA ILE A 53 -11.37 -51.31 13.49
C ILE A 53 -11.70 -50.25 14.56
N VAL A 54 -11.29 -49.00 14.36
CA VAL A 54 -11.59 -47.88 15.26
C VAL A 54 -13.07 -47.53 15.23
N GLN A 55 -13.73 -47.52 14.06
CA GLN A 55 -15.18 -47.33 13.98
C GLN A 55 -15.93 -48.47 14.66
N PHE A 56 -15.47 -49.72 14.49
CA PHE A 56 -16.04 -50.87 15.18
C PHE A 56 -15.83 -50.77 16.71
N SER A 57 -14.65 -50.36 17.17
CA SER A 57 -14.37 -50.18 18.61
C SER A 57 -15.09 -48.96 19.20
N THR A 58 -15.29 -47.89 18.42
CA THR A 58 -16.02 -46.68 18.79
C THR A 58 -17.53 -46.94 18.78
N TYR A 59 -18.04 -47.73 17.84
CA TYR A 59 -19.42 -48.23 17.81
C TYR A 59 -19.74 -49.12 19.03
N LEU A 60 -18.76 -49.91 19.47
CA LEU A 60 -18.82 -50.64 20.74
C LEU A 60 -18.76 -49.73 21.99
N ARG A 61 -18.28 -48.48 21.86
CA ARG A 61 -18.05 -47.55 22.99
C ARG A 61 -19.07 -46.41 23.10
N LEU A 62 -19.84 -46.11 22.06
CA LEU A 62 -20.73 -44.93 21.98
C LEU A 62 -22.22 -45.28 21.79
N ASN A 63 -22.67 -46.36 22.41
CA ASN A 63 -24.09 -46.59 22.68
C ASN A 63 -24.62 -45.70 23.83
N THR A 64 -24.19 -44.43 23.87
CA THR A 64 -24.74 -43.36 24.73
C THR A 64 -24.42 -41.98 24.13
N THR A 65 -25.49 -41.24 23.82
CA THR A 65 -25.61 -39.78 23.55
C THR A 65 -25.23 -39.17 22.18
N SER A 66 -26.24 -39.14 21.29
CA SER A 66 -26.91 -37.99 20.63
C SER A 66 -26.18 -36.72 20.15
N TYR A 67 -26.25 -36.55 18.81
CA TYR A 67 -26.59 -35.37 17.97
C TYR A 67 -26.07 -33.96 18.24
N PHE A 68 -25.39 -33.37 17.24
CA PHE A 68 -25.62 -31.98 16.80
C PHE A 68 -25.31 -31.76 15.31
N HIS A 69 -26.15 -30.92 14.68
CA HIS A 69 -26.17 -30.52 13.27
C HIS A 69 -25.02 -29.60 12.84
N GLN A 70 -24.57 -29.70 11.57
CA GLN A 70 -23.78 -28.65 10.92
C GLN A 70 -24.25 -28.36 9.48
N ARG A 71 -24.44 -27.06 9.22
CA ARG A 71 -25.02 -26.42 8.01
C ARG A 71 -24.13 -26.53 6.77
N HIS A 72 -24.78 -26.61 5.61
CA HIS A 72 -24.20 -26.54 4.26
C HIS A 72 -23.98 -25.09 3.78
N PHE A 73 -22.87 -24.87 3.08
CA PHE A 73 -22.65 -23.76 2.15
C PHE A 73 -22.49 -24.32 0.72
N PRO A 74 -22.87 -23.57 -0.33
CA PRO A 74 -22.93 -24.09 -1.69
C PRO A 74 -21.54 -24.23 -2.33
N PRO A 75 -21.36 -25.15 -3.29
CA PRO A 75 -20.07 -25.38 -3.95
C PRO A 75 -19.90 -24.45 -5.16
N VAL A 76 -18.79 -23.73 -5.20
CA VAL A 76 -18.27 -23.14 -6.45
C VAL A 76 -17.45 -24.25 -7.13
N GLY A 77 -17.92 -24.68 -8.30
CA GLY A 77 -17.33 -25.77 -9.06
C GLY A 77 -16.13 -25.33 -9.87
N SER A 78 -14.93 -25.49 -9.31
CA SER A 78 -13.70 -25.61 -10.09
C SER A 78 -13.26 -27.08 -10.02
N THR A 79 -13.36 -27.79 -11.14
CA THR A 79 -12.86 -29.16 -11.31
C THR A 79 -11.33 -29.15 -11.36
N SER A 80 -10.68 -28.98 -10.21
CA SER A 80 -9.25 -29.27 -10.09
C SER A 80 -9.06 -30.79 -10.03
N THR A 81 -8.08 -31.28 -10.78
CA THR A 81 -7.75 -32.70 -10.79
C THR A 81 -7.18 -33.13 -9.43
N PRO A 82 -7.57 -34.30 -8.89
CA PRO A 82 -7.14 -34.76 -7.56
C PRO A 82 -5.63 -34.76 -7.29
N ASP A 83 -4.80 -34.79 -8.33
CA ASP A 83 -3.33 -34.88 -8.25
C ASP A 83 -2.67 -33.56 -7.76
N GLU A 84 -3.27 -32.40 -8.02
CA GLU A 84 -2.66 -31.11 -7.66
C GLU A 84 -2.71 -30.84 -6.15
N PHE A 85 -3.76 -31.31 -5.48
CA PHE A 85 -3.87 -31.18 -4.02
C PHE A 85 -2.85 -32.05 -3.27
N GLY A 86 -2.47 -33.20 -3.82
CA GLY A 86 -1.45 -34.08 -3.22
C GLY A 86 -0.11 -33.38 -3.02
N LYS A 87 0.30 -32.54 -4.00
CA LYS A 87 1.53 -31.75 -3.92
C LYS A 87 1.47 -30.68 -2.83
N SER A 88 0.35 -29.97 -2.72
CA SER A 88 0.14 -28.97 -1.66
C SER A 88 0.17 -29.60 -0.27
N SER A 89 -0.39 -30.80 -0.10
CA SER A 89 -0.35 -31.56 1.16
C SER A 89 1.07 -32.00 1.53
N ALA A 90 1.90 -32.38 0.54
CA ALA A 90 3.31 -32.72 0.75
C ALA A 90 4.11 -31.53 1.31
N ILE A 91 4.04 -30.40 0.61
CA ILE A 91 4.78 -29.19 0.96
C ILE A 91 4.29 -28.67 2.31
N ARG A 92 2.97 -28.68 2.54
CA ARG A 92 2.36 -28.40 3.84
C ARG A 92 2.98 -29.23 4.94
N TRP A 93 2.98 -30.55 4.76
CA TRP A 93 3.47 -31.48 5.76
C TRP A 93 4.94 -31.22 6.10
N ILE A 94 5.76 -30.97 5.08
CA ILE A 94 7.18 -30.64 5.24
C ILE A 94 7.33 -29.34 6.05
N LEU A 95 6.62 -28.28 5.69
CA LEU A 95 6.72 -26.99 6.37
C LEU A 95 6.16 -27.03 7.80
N GLU A 96 5.15 -27.87 8.08
CA GLU A 96 4.62 -28.01 9.43
C GLU A 96 5.52 -28.86 10.34
N ARG A 97 6.21 -29.88 9.80
CA ARG A 97 6.87 -30.92 10.60
C ARG A 97 8.40 -30.86 10.58
N SER A 98 9.01 -30.40 9.50
CA SER A 98 10.46 -30.39 9.38
C SER A 98 11.07 -29.32 10.29
N THR A 99 12.15 -29.69 10.97
CA THR A 99 13.04 -28.78 11.70
C THR A 99 14.35 -28.53 10.96
N ASP A 100 14.57 -29.23 9.84
CA ASP A 100 15.76 -29.07 9.02
C ASP A 100 15.61 -27.83 8.12
N PRO A 101 16.47 -26.81 8.26
CA PRO A 101 16.36 -25.56 7.51
C PRO A 101 16.54 -25.76 6.00
N GLU A 102 17.35 -26.72 5.54
CA GLU A 102 17.55 -26.98 4.10
C GLU A 102 16.29 -27.60 3.49
N VAL A 103 15.64 -28.49 4.22
CA VAL A 103 14.37 -29.09 3.80
C VAL A 103 13.25 -28.05 3.77
N VAL A 104 13.21 -27.16 4.76
CA VAL A 104 12.24 -26.05 4.83
C VAL A 104 12.47 -25.04 3.70
N GLU A 105 13.72 -24.77 3.34
CA GLU A 105 14.09 -23.93 2.19
C GLU A 105 13.57 -24.52 0.89
N VAL A 106 13.86 -25.79 0.60
CA VAL A 106 13.40 -26.46 -0.62
C VAL A 106 11.87 -26.46 -0.68
N ALA A 107 11.19 -26.71 0.44
CA ALA A 107 9.74 -26.63 0.51
C ALA A 107 9.23 -25.21 0.26
N ALA A 108 9.89 -24.17 0.80
CA ALA A 108 9.54 -22.77 0.55
C ALA A 108 9.66 -22.39 -0.93
N VAL A 109 10.70 -22.84 -1.65
CA VAL A 109 10.83 -22.65 -3.11
C VAL A 109 9.64 -23.24 -3.88
N MET A 110 9.04 -24.31 -3.36
CA MET A 110 7.91 -24.99 -3.99
C MET A 110 6.56 -24.33 -3.68
N VAL A 111 6.44 -23.50 -2.64
CA VAL A 111 5.18 -22.86 -2.23
C VAL A 111 4.52 -22.09 -3.37
N PRO A 112 5.24 -21.23 -4.14
CA PRO A 112 4.63 -20.49 -5.26
C PRO A 112 4.25 -21.35 -6.47
N ARG A 113 4.71 -22.61 -6.52
CA ARG A 113 4.54 -23.51 -7.67
C ARG A 113 3.34 -24.45 -7.54
N VAL A 114 2.62 -24.38 -6.43
CA VAL A 114 1.48 -25.24 -6.15
C VAL A 114 0.22 -24.43 -5.87
N GLN A 115 -0.92 -24.96 -6.30
CA GLN A 115 -2.20 -24.40 -5.93
C GLN A 115 -2.56 -24.85 -4.51
N TRP A 116 -2.87 -23.90 -3.64
CA TRP A 116 -3.28 -24.17 -2.27
C TRP A 116 -4.81 -24.20 -2.17
N PRO A 117 -5.39 -25.09 -1.35
CA PRO A 117 -6.83 -25.06 -1.11
C PRO A 117 -7.25 -23.72 -0.48
N PRO A 118 -8.29 -23.04 -0.96
CA PRO A 118 -8.70 -21.72 -0.44
C PRO A 118 -9.16 -21.77 1.03
N LYS A 119 -9.61 -22.95 1.50
CA LYS A 119 -10.02 -23.17 2.90
C LYS A 119 -8.87 -23.63 3.81
N LEU A 120 -7.65 -23.72 3.28
CA LEU A 120 -6.49 -24.12 4.07
C LEU A 120 -6.21 -23.08 5.16
N ASP A 121 -6.03 -23.57 6.39
CA ASP A 121 -5.40 -22.78 7.44
C ASP A 121 -3.88 -22.83 7.24
N ALA A 122 -3.34 -21.77 6.63
CA ALA A 122 -1.91 -21.65 6.38
C ALA A 122 -1.15 -21.03 7.56
N SER A 123 -1.82 -20.75 8.69
CA SER A 123 -1.18 -20.11 9.85
C SER A 123 0.04 -20.89 10.37
N PRO A 124 0.01 -22.24 10.48
CA PRO A 124 1.17 -23.01 10.91
C PRO A 124 2.35 -22.92 9.93
N ILE A 125 2.06 -22.99 8.64
CA ILE A 125 3.05 -22.88 7.55
C ILE A 125 3.70 -21.50 7.59
N TYR A 126 2.87 -20.46 7.67
CA TYR A 126 3.31 -19.07 7.70
C TYR A 126 4.17 -18.80 8.94
N ALA A 127 3.77 -19.30 10.12
CA ALA A 127 4.54 -19.19 11.35
C ALA A 127 5.91 -19.86 11.21
N ARG A 128 5.99 -21.07 10.63
CA ARG A 128 7.27 -21.74 10.37
C ARG A 128 8.15 -20.90 9.44
N LEU A 129 7.63 -20.49 8.29
CA LEU A 129 8.39 -19.69 7.31
C LEU A 129 8.93 -18.42 7.97
N PHE A 130 8.12 -17.77 8.81
CA PHE A 130 8.51 -16.57 9.53
C PHE A 130 9.59 -16.83 10.60
N ASP A 131 9.48 -17.92 11.36
CA ASP A 131 10.50 -18.26 12.36
C ASP A 131 11.83 -18.65 11.70
N THR A 132 11.79 -19.38 10.59
CA THR A 132 13.00 -19.68 9.80
C THR A 132 13.56 -18.41 9.14
N LEU A 133 12.71 -17.48 8.72
CA LEU A 133 13.16 -16.18 8.20
C LEU A 133 14.01 -15.42 9.24
N LYS A 134 13.61 -15.44 10.52
CA LYS A 134 14.36 -14.80 11.61
C LYS A 134 15.76 -15.36 11.82
N THR A 135 16.01 -16.61 11.44
CA THR A 135 17.35 -17.20 11.54
C THR A 135 18.22 -16.92 10.32
N CYS A 136 17.67 -16.36 9.25
CA CYS A 136 18.34 -16.11 7.97
C CYS A 136 18.88 -14.68 7.81
N VAL A 137 19.16 -13.96 8.90
CA VAL A 137 19.58 -12.55 8.88
C VAL A 137 20.80 -12.33 7.97
N ASP A 138 21.73 -13.29 7.94
CA ASP A 138 22.98 -13.20 7.17
C ASP A 138 22.90 -13.87 5.78
N ARG A 139 21.70 -14.29 5.31
CA ARG A 139 21.50 -15.05 4.07
C ARG A 139 20.41 -14.42 3.19
N PRO A 140 20.74 -13.40 2.38
CA PRO A 140 19.76 -12.64 1.61
C PRO A 140 18.98 -13.48 0.58
N GLU A 141 19.57 -14.52 0.01
CA GLU A 141 18.90 -15.39 -0.97
C GLU A 141 17.77 -16.21 -0.34
N LEU A 142 18.00 -16.72 0.88
CA LEU A 142 16.98 -17.45 1.64
C LEU A 142 15.85 -16.53 2.06
N PHE A 143 16.19 -15.31 2.43
CA PHE A 143 15.22 -14.29 2.76
C PHE A 143 14.24 -14.04 1.60
N VAL A 144 14.77 -13.91 0.38
CA VAL A 144 13.95 -13.79 -0.84
C VAL A 144 13.03 -14.98 -1.02
N THR A 145 13.56 -16.18 -0.86
CA THR A 145 12.80 -17.42 -1.01
C THR A 145 11.62 -17.50 -0.04
N TYR A 146 11.88 -17.32 1.26
CA TYR A 146 10.85 -17.40 2.30
C TYR A 146 9.81 -16.29 2.18
N ARG A 147 10.22 -15.06 1.84
CA ARG A 147 9.28 -13.96 1.61
C ARG A 147 8.38 -14.22 0.41
N LYS A 148 8.90 -14.70 -0.72
CA LYS A 148 8.09 -15.08 -1.89
C LYS A 148 7.07 -16.16 -1.52
N ALA A 149 7.47 -17.17 -0.74
CA ALA A 149 6.57 -18.20 -0.23
C ALA A 149 5.45 -17.61 0.66
N MET A 150 5.80 -16.76 1.62
CA MET A 150 4.85 -16.10 2.51
C MET A 150 3.88 -15.17 1.76
N ALA A 151 4.39 -14.40 0.79
CA ALA A 151 3.57 -13.54 -0.06
C ALA A 151 2.59 -14.36 -0.88
N HIS A 152 3.04 -15.48 -1.46
CA HIS A 152 2.16 -16.37 -2.22
C HIS A 152 1.01 -16.94 -1.38
N LEU A 153 1.29 -17.40 -0.14
CA LEU A 153 0.26 -17.87 0.79
C LEU A 153 -0.76 -16.77 1.13
N ARG A 154 -0.31 -15.50 1.21
CA ARG A 154 -1.17 -14.33 1.43
C ARG A 154 -2.06 -14.01 0.23
N ILE A 155 -1.54 -14.13 -0.99
CA ILE A 155 -2.30 -13.88 -2.22
C ILE A 155 -3.43 -14.89 -2.38
N GLN A 156 -3.18 -16.17 -2.10
CA GLN A 156 -4.18 -17.23 -2.28
C GLN A 156 -5.31 -17.22 -1.25
N SER A 157 -5.43 -16.17 -0.42
CA SER A 157 -6.51 -15.99 0.55
C SER A 157 -6.70 -17.17 1.51
N THR A 158 -5.60 -17.87 1.80
CA THR A 158 -5.61 -18.93 2.81
C THR A 158 -5.96 -18.32 4.17
N LYS A 159 -6.71 -19.05 5.01
CA LYS A 159 -7.09 -18.54 6.32
C LYS A 159 -5.82 -18.37 7.16
N LEU A 160 -5.51 -17.14 7.51
CA LEU A 160 -4.36 -16.77 8.34
C LEU A 160 -4.89 -16.10 9.61
N ASN A 161 -4.85 -16.83 10.73
CA ASN A 161 -5.17 -16.28 12.03
C ASN A 161 -4.04 -15.31 12.42
N PHE A 162 -4.40 -14.04 12.62
CA PHE A 162 -3.49 -12.90 12.65
C PHE A 162 -2.79 -12.51 13.96
N PRO A 163 -2.90 -13.19 15.13
CA PRO A 163 -2.52 -12.57 16.40
C PRO A 163 -1.00 -12.40 16.64
N TYR A 164 -0.12 -12.90 15.77
CA TYR A 164 1.33 -12.99 16.05
C TYR A 164 2.24 -11.92 15.42
N PHE A 165 1.73 -10.94 14.66
CA PHE A 165 2.59 -10.09 13.81
C PHE A 165 3.03 -8.72 14.37
N MET A 166 2.49 -8.27 15.51
CA MET A 166 2.82 -6.94 16.04
C MET A 166 4.21 -6.84 16.70
N GLU A 167 4.82 -7.97 17.09
CA GLU A 167 6.07 -7.95 17.87
C GLU A 167 7.38 -7.82 17.05
N SER A 168 7.32 -7.81 15.70
CA SER A 168 8.53 -7.96 14.87
C SER A 168 8.90 -6.77 13.95
N ASN A 169 8.44 -5.55 14.23
CA ASN A 169 8.75 -4.39 13.37
C ASN A 169 10.27 -4.18 13.18
N VAL A 170 11.10 -4.50 14.19
CA VAL A 170 12.55 -4.33 14.08
C VAL A 170 13.18 -5.27 13.05
N ALA A 171 12.66 -6.48 12.96
CA ALA A 171 13.19 -7.51 12.07
C ALA A 171 12.94 -7.16 10.60
N TRP A 172 11.71 -6.75 10.25
CA TRP A 172 11.36 -6.39 8.87
C TRP A 172 12.14 -5.19 8.32
N ARG A 173 12.49 -4.22 9.18
CA ARG A 173 13.28 -3.03 8.81
C ARG A 173 14.74 -3.32 8.54
N ALA A 174 15.32 -4.27 9.28
CA ALA A 174 16.73 -4.61 9.15
C ALA A 174 17.06 -5.35 7.83
N TRP A 175 16.06 -5.92 7.16
CA TRP A 175 16.25 -6.91 6.11
C TRP A 175 16.02 -6.33 4.71
N GLY A 176 16.65 -5.18 4.47
CA GLY A 176 16.45 -4.35 3.28
C GLY A 176 16.72 -5.07 1.97
N ASP A 177 15.66 -5.50 1.29
CA ASP A 177 15.53 -5.36 -0.17
C ASP A 177 14.06 -5.46 -0.65
N ARG A 178 13.14 -4.74 0.01
CA ARG A 178 11.73 -4.62 -0.46
C ARG A 178 11.67 -4.20 -1.94
N SER A 179 12.58 -3.30 -2.29
CA SER A 179 12.78 -2.79 -3.64
C SER A 179 12.99 -3.92 -4.66
N GLN A 180 13.88 -4.89 -4.37
CA GLN A 180 14.09 -6.05 -5.23
C GLN A 180 12.83 -6.90 -5.40
N PHE A 181 12.06 -7.17 -4.35
CA PHE A 181 10.82 -7.95 -4.52
C PHE A 181 9.81 -7.26 -5.43
N ILE A 182 9.60 -5.97 -5.22
CA ILE A 182 8.68 -5.16 -6.02
C ILE A 182 9.19 -5.13 -7.46
N ARG A 183 10.48 -4.92 -7.67
CA ARG A 183 11.12 -4.93 -9.00
C ARG A 183 10.95 -6.28 -9.69
N ASP A 184 11.37 -7.37 -9.06
CA ASP A 184 11.31 -8.72 -9.62
C ASP A 184 9.87 -9.08 -10.00
N ALA A 185 8.90 -8.79 -9.13
CA ALA A 185 7.49 -9.01 -9.40
C ALA A 185 6.96 -8.14 -10.55
N THR A 186 7.46 -6.90 -10.69
CA THR A 186 7.13 -6.02 -11.82
C THR A 186 7.66 -6.60 -13.13
N MET A 187 8.90 -7.10 -13.13
CA MET A 187 9.52 -7.72 -14.32
C MET A 187 8.82 -9.03 -14.71
N ASP A 188 8.44 -9.85 -13.72
CA ASP A 188 7.66 -11.08 -13.95
C ASP A 188 6.29 -10.74 -14.57
N ALA A 189 5.63 -9.68 -14.09
CA ALA A 189 4.35 -9.22 -14.63
C ALA A 189 4.47 -8.70 -16.08
N GLN A 190 5.53 -7.92 -16.36
CA GLN A 190 5.83 -7.43 -17.71
C GLN A 190 6.07 -8.59 -18.67
N LEU A 191 6.95 -9.53 -18.30
CA LEU A 191 7.25 -10.70 -19.12
C LEU A 191 6.00 -11.53 -19.42
N ALA A 192 5.13 -11.73 -18.42
CA ALA A 192 3.87 -12.41 -18.61
C ALA A 192 2.94 -11.66 -19.58
N CYS A 193 2.88 -10.32 -19.52
CA CYS A 193 2.11 -9.53 -20.48
C CYS A 193 2.67 -9.62 -21.91
N GLU A 194 3.99 -9.58 -22.08
CA GLU A 194 4.65 -9.77 -23.38
C GLU A 194 4.35 -11.17 -23.96
N GLN A 195 4.44 -12.21 -23.13
CA GLN A 195 4.10 -13.58 -23.53
C GLN A 195 2.63 -13.74 -23.89
N ARG A 196 1.71 -13.09 -23.14
CA ARG A 196 0.29 -13.05 -23.46
C ARG A 196 0.04 -12.46 -24.84
N ASN A 197 0.71 -11.36 -25.18
CA ASN A 197 0.55 -10.68 -26.47
C ASN A 197 1.11 -11.51 -27.64
N ASN A 198 2.12 -12.33 -27.38
CA ASN A 198 2.72 -13.23 -28.37
C ASN A 198 2.03 -14.60 -28.48
N ALA A 199 1.09 -14.92 -27.59
CA ALA A 199 0.43 -16.23 -27.57
C ALA A 199 -0.69 -16.34 -28.61
N GLU A 200 -0.58 -17.34 -29.50
CA GLU A 200 -1.57 -17.61 -30.54
C GLU A 200 -2.85 -18.27 -30.01
N ASP A 201 -2.73 -19.15 -29.00
CA ASP A 201 -3.86 -19.87 -28.42
C ASP A 201 -4.45 -19.16 -27.19
N ARG A 202 -5.78 -19.25 -27.05
CA ARG A 202 -6.52 -18.61 -25.96
C ARG A 202 -6.15 -19.16 -24.58
N ASN A 203 -5.82 -20.45 -24.45
CA ASN A 203 -5.46 -21.01 -23.15
C ASN A 203 -4.09 -20.50 -22.69
N ALA A 204 -3.14 -20.35 -23.62
CA ALA A 204 -1.85 -19.73 -23.34
C ALA A 204 -2.03 -18.26 -22.91
N GLN A 205 -2.88 -17.49 -23.60
CA GLN A 205 -3.22 -16.12 -23.19
C GLN A 205 -3.80 -16.06 -21.78
N LEU A 206 -4.79 -16.92 -21.46
CA LEU A 206 -5.42 -16.96 -20.13
C LEU A 206 -4.42 -17.33 -19.04
N LYS A 207 -3.48 -18.24 -19.34
CA LYS A 207 -2.40 -18.60 -18.42
C LYS A 207 -1.49 -17.40 -18.15
N HIS A 208 -0.99 -16.74 -19.20
CA HIS A 208 -0.10 -15.59 -19.06
C HIS A 208 -0.80 -14.40 -18.38
N GLU A 209 -2.11 -14.23 -18.59
CA GLU A 209 -2.92 -13.25 -17.86
C GLU A 209 -3.01 -13.57 -16.35
N ALA A 210 -3.18 -14.85 -15.99
CA ALA A 210 -3.15 -15.27 -14.60
C ALA A 210 -1.76 -15.08 -13.97
N ASP A 211 -0.69 -15.36 -14.72
CA ASP A 211 0.70 -15.15 -14.29
C ASP A 211 0.97 -13.66 -14.02
N ALA A 212 0.55 -12.77 -14.93
CA ALA A 212 0.66 -11.32 -14.76
C ALA A 212 -0.11 -10.83 -13.52
N ARG A 213 -1.34 -11.32 -13.32
CA ARG A 213 -2.15 -11.03 -12.12
C ARG A 213 -1.45 -11.47 -10.83
N THR A 214 -0.91 -12.69 -10.79
CA THR A 214 -0.19 -13.20 -9.62
C THR A 214 1.07 -12.37 -9.32
N ALA A 215 1.81 -11.98 -10.35
CA ALA A 215 3.00 -11.14 -10.20
C ALA A 215 2.63 -9.74 -9.65
N LEU A 216 1.62 -9.07 -10.21
CA LEU A 216 1.13 -7.79 -9.69
C LEU A 216 0.64 -7.87 -8.24
N ARG A 217 -0.11 -8.92 -7.87
CA ARG A 217 -0.52 -9.13 -6.48
C ARG A 217 0.66 -9.38 -5.56
N THR A 218 1.71 -10.05 -6.03
CA THR A 218 2.94 -10.27 -5.26
C THR A 218 3.61 -8.95 -4.93
N MET A 219 3.71 -8.05 -5.91
CA MET A 219 4.22 -6.69 -5.71
C MET A 219 3.40 -5.95 -4.61
N LEU A 220 2.08 -6.04 -4.63
CA LEU A 220 1.22 -5.36 -3.66
C LEU A 220 1.37 -5.86 -2.23
N VAL A 221 1.54 -7.17 -2.04
CA VAL A 221 1.71 -7.78 -0.71
C VAL A 221 2.96 -7.22 0.00
N HIS A 222 3.95 -6.78 -0.77
CA HIS A 222 5.15 -6.12 -0.28
C HIS A 222 5.03 -4.59 -0.14
N GLY A 223 3.85 -4.00 -0.36
CA GLY A 223 3.65 -2.57 -0.36
C GLY A 223 3.85 -1.87 0.98
N LEU A 224 3.80 -2.58 2.11
CA LEU A 224 4.11 -2.00 3.42
C LEU A 224 5.48 -2.40 3.92
N HIS A 225 6.15 -1.45 4.57
CA HIS A 225 7.51 -1.63 5.06
C HIS A 225 7.61 -2.72 6.14
N ASP A 226 6.64 -2.74 7.04
CA ASP A 226 6.73 -3.49 8.29
C ASP A 226 6.00 -4.86 8.27
N TYR A 227 5.17 -5.16 7.25
CA TYR A 227 4.41 -6.42 7.19
C TYR A 227 3.80 -6.70 5.81
N LEU A 228 3.49 -7.98 5.57
CA LEU A 228 2.75 -8.44 4.39
C LEU A 228 1.24 -8.32 4.62
N LEU A 229 0.55 -7.58 3.76
CA LEU A 229 -0.91 -7.51 3.77
C LEU A 229 -1.52 -8.33 2.63
N PRO A 230 -2.77 -8.81 2.79
CA PRO A 230 -3.55 -9.30 1.66
C PRO A 230 -3.63 -8.23 0.57
N PRO A 231 -3.52 -8.58 -0.73
CA PRO A 231 -3.52 -7.61 -1.83
C PRO A 231 -4.83 -6.81 -1.93
N ASP A 232 -5.92 -7.35 -1.39
CA ASP A 232 -7.24 -6.71 -1.37
C ASP A 232 -7.49 -5.80 -0.18
N ASN A 233 -6.49 -5.65 0.71
CA ASN A 233 -6.61 -4.76 1.86
C ASN A 233 -6.58 -3.29 1.40
N GLU A 234 -7.66 -2.54 1.64
CA GLU A 234 -7.75 -1.13 1.24
C GLU A 234 -6.67 -0.24 1.89
N HIS A 235 -6.04 -0.64 3.00
CA HIS A 235 -4.91 0.09 3.55
C HIS A 235 -3.71 0.12 2.59
N LEU A 236 -3.53 -0.89 1.73
CA LEU A 236 -2.49 -0.90 0.71
C LEU A 236 -2.68 0.21 -0.33
N ILE A 237 -3.93 0.57 -0.63
CA ILE A 237 -4.22 1.64 -1.59
C ILE A 237 -3.64 2.96 -1.07
N TRP A 238 -3.85 3.26 0.20
CA TRP A 238 -3.52 4.59 0.74
C TRP A 238 -2.12 4.67 1.36
N ASN A 239 -1.66 3.58 1.98
CA ASN A 239 -0.40 3.55 2.73
C ASN A 239 0.68 2.71 2.05
N GLY A 240 0.35 2.02 0.95
CA GLY A 240 1.31 1.24 0.19
C GLY A 240 2.38 2.13 -0.46
N ASP A 241 3.62 1.69 -0.34
CA ASP A 241 4.78 2.20 -1.05
C ASP A 241 5.31 1.12 -2.00
N PHE A 242 4.91 1.26 -3.26
CA PHE A 242 5.24 0.34 -4.34
C PHE A 242 6.50 0.75 -5.10
N ARG A 243 7.29 1.69 -4.58
CA ARG A 243 8.52 2.10 -5.26
C ARG A 243 9.58 1.03 -5.13
N TRP A 244 10.34 0.95 -6.21
CA TRP A 244 11.51 0.12 -6.33
C TRP A 244 12.64 0.89 -7.00
N ARG A 245 13.82 0.32 -6.90
CA ARG A 245 15.09 0.81 -7.43
C ARG A 245 15.79 -0.34 -8.15
N HIS A 246 16.49 0.03 -9.20
CA HIS A 246 17.44 -0.83 -9.88
C HIS A 246 18.55 -1.28 -8.93
N SER A 247 19.26 -2.35 -9.26
CA SER A 247 20.37 -2.85 -8.44
C SER A 247 21.51 -1.83 -8.30
N ASN A 248 21.57 -0.82 -9.19
CA ASN A 248 22.49 0.31 -9.11
C ASN A 248 21.96 1.48 -8.25
N GLY A 249 20.79 1.35 -7.62
CA GLY A 249 20.15 2.38 -6.79
C GLY A 249 19.29 3.39 -7.56
N ASN A 250 19.31 3.37 -8.90
CA ASN A 250 18.53 4.31 -9.71
C ASN A 250 17.03 4.03 -9.60
N THR A 251 16.24 5.10 -9.66
CA THR A 251 14.79 4.99 -9.84
C THR A 251 14.50 4.50 -11.26
N PRO A 252 13.44 3.69 -11.45
CA PRO A 252 12.99 3.34 -12.79
C PRO A 252 12.61 4.57 -13.60
N SER A 253 12.86 4.48 -14.91
CA SER A 253 12.42 5.45 -15.91
C SER A 253 10.91 5.31 -16.18
N TYR A 254 10.32 6.33 -16.81
CA TYR A 254 8.88 6.30 -17.13
C TYR A 254 8.55 5.21 -18.16
N GLU A 255 9.46 4.95 -19.09
CA GLU A 255 9.33 3.95 -20.15
C GLU A 255 9.17 2.52 -19.59
N GLU A 256 9.75 2.24 -18.42
CA GLU A 256 9.63 0.95 -17.75
C GLU A 256 8.21 0.66 -17.21
N PHE A 257 7.36 1.70 -17.15
CA PHE A 257 5.95 1.58 -16.75
C PHE A 257 4.98 1.65 -17.95
N ASP A 258 5.46 1.95 -19.15
CA ASP A 258 4.59 2.14 -20.31
C ASP A 258 3.76 0.89 -20.65
N TRP A 259 4.29 -0.30 -20.38
CA TRP A 259 3.57 -1.56 -20.59
C TRP A 259 2.33 -1.70 -19.69
N LEU A 260 2.35 -1.13 -18.48
CA LEU A 260 1.19 -1.10 -17.58
C LEU A 260 0.12 -0.15 -18.11
N ILE A 261 0.53 0.96 -18.72
CA ILE A 261 -0.40 1.90 -19.38
C ILE A 261 -1.06 1.18 -20.56
N ASP A 262 -0.29 0.46 -21.38
CA ASP A 262 -0.81 -0.31 -22.50
C ASP A 262 -1.76 -1.41 -22.03
N TYR A 263 -1.41 -2.14 -20.97
CA TYR A 263 -2.28 -3.13 -20.33
C TYR A 263 -3.64 -2.52 -19.93
N LEU A 264 -3.64 -1.34 -19.29
CA LEU A 264 -4.87 -0.66 -18.87
C LEU A 264 -5.71 -0.14 -20.03
N VAL A 265 -5.07 0.21 -21.15
CA VAL A 265 -5.73 0.69 -22.37
C VAL A 265 -6.34 -0.46 -23.17
N GLU A 266 -5.67 -1.60 -23.26
CA GLU A 266 -6.21 -2.79 -23.92
C GLU A 266 -7.43 -3.35 -23.18
N LYS A 267 -7.42 -3.30 -21.84
CA LYS A 267 -8.54 -3.73 -20.99
C LYS A 267 -9.78 -2.84 -21.03
N VAL A 268 -9.78 -1.76 -21.82
CA VAL A 268 -10.93 -0.85 -21.98
C VAL A 268 -12.23 -1.57 -22.38
N ASN A 269 -12.13 -2.70 -23.10
CA ASN A 269 -13.31 -3.44 -23.58
C ASN A 269 -13.68 -4.66 -22.72
N ASP A 270 -12.89 -4.98 -21.69
CA ASP A 270 -13.02 -6.21 -20.91
C ASP A 270 -13.28 -5.86 -19.44
N GLU A 271 -14.56 -5.76 -19.07
CA GLU A 271 -14.96 -5.45 -17.69
C GLU A 271 -14.71 -6.59 -16.69
N THR A 272 -14.19 -7.73 -17.15
CA THR A 272 -14.16 -8.96 -16.33
C THR A 272 -13.01 -9.01 -15.32
N ASP A 273 -11.98 -8.16 -15.43
CA ASP A 273 -10.78 -8.21 -14.58
C ASP A 273 -10.49 -6.89 -13.83
N ALA A 274 -11.49 -6.39 -13.11
CA ALA A 274 -11.34 -5.18 -12.31
C ALA A 274 -10.30 -5.32 -11.17
N GLU A 275 -10.03 -6.52 -10.69
CA GLU A 275 -9.02 -6.71 -9.65
C GLU A 275 -7.62 -6.42 -10.18
N THR A 276 -7.25 -7.01 -11.31
CA THR A 276 -5.91 -6.80 -11.89
C THR A 276 -5.71 -5.37 -12.39
N GLU A 277 -6.77 -4.71 -12.87
CA GLU A 277 -6.70 -3.27 -13.15
C GLU A 277 -6.37 -2.45 -11.90
N GLY A 278 -6.99 -2.77 -10.76
CA GLY A 278 -6.65 -2.14 -9.49
C GLY A 278 -5.19 -2.37 -9.11
N ASP A 279 -4.68 -3.57 -9.33
CA ASP A 279 -3.28 -3.91 -9.04
C ASP A 279 -2.30 -3.15 -9.94
N ALA A 280 -2.60 -3.07 -11.24
CA ALA A 280 -1.81 -2.33 -12.22
C ALA A 280 -1.78 -0.83 -11.91
N LEU A 281 -2.90 -0.24 -11.48
CA LEU A 281 -2.96 1.17 -11.07
C LEU A 281 -2.10 1.45 -9.83
N LEU A 282 -2.12 0.54 -8.85
CA LEU A 282 -1.25 0.66 -7.67
C LEU A 282 0.23 0.46 -8.04
N ALA A 283 0.55 -0.40 -9.00
CA ALA A 283 1.90 -0.51 -9.55
C ALA A 283 2.36 0.79 -10.21
N LEU A 284 1.49 1.41 -11.01
CA LEU A 284 1.76 2.71 -11.66
C LEU A 284 1.94 3.86 -10.66
N SER A 285 1.44 3.73 -9.43
CA SER A 285 1.69 4.71 -8.36
C SER A 285 3.19 4.81 -8.01
N ALA A 286 3.98 3.76 -8.24
CA ALA A 286 5.43 3.77 -8.08
C ALA A 286 6.15 4.73 -9.04
N MET A 287 5.53 5.05 -10.18
CA MET A 287 6.10 5.88 -11.25
C MET A 287 6.21 7.35 -10.86
N HIS A 288 5.33 7.85 -9.98
CA HIS A 288 5.24 9.27 -9.61
C HIS A 288 5.17 10.24 -10.81
N GLY A 289 4.53 9.81 -11.90
CA GLY A 289 4.43 10.56 -13.14
C GLY A 289 3.30 10.08 -14.03
N LEU A 290 3.29 10.53 -15.28
CA LEU A 290 2.26 10.25 -16.28
C LEU A 290 2.72 9.32 -17.41
N GLY A 291 3.86 8.65 -17.24
CA GLY A 291 4.46 7.77 -18.25
C GLY A 291 5.32 8.53 -19.24
N SER A 292 5.84 7.84 -20.26
CA SER A 292 6.59 8.49 -21.32
C SER A 292 5.73 9.51 -22.06
N SER A 293 6.35 10.48 -22.71
CA SER A 293 5.64 11.54 -23.45
C SER A 293 4.60 10.99 -24.44
N ALA A 294 4.87 9.84 -25.05
CA ALA A 294 3.95 9.17 -25.98
C ALA A 294 2.74 8.51 -25.28
N LYS A 295 2.86 8.12 -24.00
CA LYS A 295 1.82 7.40 -23.25
C LYS A 295 0.98 8.30 -22.35
N ARG A 296 1.41 9.53 -22.06
CA ARG A 296 0.69 10.47 -21.17
C ARG A 296 -0.81 10.58 -21.44
N SER A 297 -1.18 10.84 -22.70
CA SER A 297 -2.59 10.99 -23.09
C SER A 297 -3.38 9.70 -22.86
N SER A 298 -2.79 8.55 -23.18
CA SER A 298 -3.40 7.24 -22.99
C SER A 298 -3.61 6.93 -21.51
N TYR A 299 -2.63 7.29 -20.67
CA TYR A 299 -2.72 7.07 -19.23
C TYR A 299 -3.78 7.96 -18.58
N VAL A 300 -3.84 9.25 -18.92
CA VAL A 300 -4.90 10.16 -18.42
C VAL A 300 -6.29 9.66 -18.81
N LYS A 301 -6.44 9.15 -20.03
CA LYS A 301 -7.70 8.53 -20.49
C LYS A 301 -8.04 7.27 -19.69
N ALA A 302 -7.05 6.40 -19.44
CA ALA A 302 -7.23 5.19 -18.63
C ALA A 302 -7.60 5.53 -17.17
N LEU A 303 -6.94 6.50 -16.54
CA LEU A 303 -7.26 7.00 -15.20
C LEU A 303 -8.70 7.52 -15.12
N THR A 304 -9.11 8.34 -16.09
CA THR A 304 -10.47 8.88 -16.18
C THR A 304 -11.52 7.76 -16.25
N ARG A 305 -11.28 6.74 -17.09
CA ARG A 305 -12.14 5.55 -17.20
C ARG A 305 -12.20 4.78 -15.87
N CYS A 306 -11.05 4.50 -15.27
CA CYS A 306 -10.96 3.73 -14.02
C CYS A 306 -11.63 4.43 -12.84
N MET A 307 -11.76 5.75 -12.89
CA MET A 307 -12.46 6.57 -11.90
C MET A 307 -13.97 6.69 -12.13
N ALA A 308 -14.50 6.18 -13.24
CA ALA A 308 -15.92 6.30 -13.56
C ALA A 308 -16.82 5.67 -12.48
N PRO A 309 -18.04 6.21 -12.24
CA PRO A 309 -18.92 5.76 -11.15
C PRO A 309 -19.35 4.29 -11.22
N THR A 310 -19.32 3.70 -12.42
CA THR A 310 -19.67 2.30 -12.68
C THR A 310 -18.54 1.33 -12.33
N ARG A 311 -17.31 1.82 -12.13
CA ARG A 311 -16.16 0.98 -11.79
C ARG A 311 -16.21 0.55 -10.32
N PRO A 312 -15.67 -0.63 -9.96
CA PRO A 312 -15.56 -1.04 -8.57
C PRO A 312 -14.77 -0.05 -7.72
N SER A 313 -15.13 0.10 -6.44
CA SER A 313 -14.51 1.06 -5.52
C SER A 313 -12.99 0.91 -5.45
N ARG A 314 -12.48 -0.32 -5.45
CA ARG A 314 -11.03 -0.62 -5.45
C ARG A 314 -10.31 0.01 -6.65
N VAL A 315 -10.86 -0.14 -7.86
CA VAL A 315 -10.28 0.43 -9.09
C VAL A 315 -10.30 1.95 -9.05
N ARG A 316 -11.43 2.54 -8.64
CA ARG A 316 -11.59 4.00 -8.53
C ARG A 316 -10.59 4.59 -7.52
N TYR A 317 -10.41 3.94 -6.39
CA TYR A 317 -9.50 4.38 -5.34
C TYR A 317 -8.03 4.16 -5.72
N ALA A 318 -7.70 3.05 -6.37
CA ALA A 318 -6.36 2.82 -6.93
C ALA A 318 -6.02 3.86 -8.01
N ALA A 319 -6.97 4.23 -8.88
CA ALA A 319 -6.77 5.28 -9.87
C ALA A 319 -6.56 6.65 -9.21
N LEU A 320 -7.35 7.00 -8.19
CA LEU A 320 -7.14 8.22 -7.40
C LEU A 320 -5.77 8.24 -6.72
N ARG A 321 -5.32 7.10 -6.18
CA ARG A 321 -3.98 6.97 -5.60
C ARG A 321 -2.90 7.23 -6.65
N ALA A 322 -2.99 6.56 -7.80
CA ALA A 322 -2.02 6.64 -8.88
C ALA A 322 -1.90 8.06 -9.45
N VAL A 323 -3.03 8.73 -9.72
CA VAL A 323 -3.02 10.13 -10.20
C VAL A 323 -2.55 11.11 -9.11
N SER A 324 -2.83 10.84 -7.83
CA SER A 324 -2.27 11.64 -6.72
C SER A 324 -0.75 11.50 -6.60
N ASP A 325 -0.17 10.36 -6.98
CA ASP A 325 1.29 10.20 -7.00
C ASP A 325 1.92 10.91 -8.20
N ALA A 326 1.19 11.09 -9.30
CA ALA A 326 1.58 11.85 -10.49
C ALA A 326 1.30 13.36 -10.40
N ARG A 327 0.95 13.88 -9.21
CA ARG A 327 0.41 15.23 -9.05
C ARG A 327 1.34 16.37 -9.47
N ASP A 328 2.64 16.21 -9.26
CA ASP A 328 3.61 17.27 -9.55
C ASP A 328 3.76 17.46 -11.06
N GLU A 329 3.87 16.35 -11.81
CA GLU A 329 3.87 16.37 -13.27
C GLU A 329 2.54 16.93 -13.80
N LEU A 330 1.40 16.51 -13.24
CA LEU A 330 0.09 17.00 -13.65
C LEU A 330 -0.10 18.49 -13.37
N ALA A 331 0.37 19.01 -12.23
CA ALA A 331 0.34 20.42 -11.87
C ALA A 331 1.24 21.26 -12.80
N SER A 332 2.32 20.67 -13.33
CA SER A 332 3.23 21.36 -14.26
C SER A 332 2.64 21.57 -15.67
N ILE A 333 1.59 20.83 -16.04
CA ILE A 333 0.95 20.96 -17.36
C ILE A 333 0.24 22.32 -17.46
N THR A 334 0.79 23.21 -18.28
CA THR A 334 0.17 24.50 -18.61
C THR A 334 -0.42 24.45 -20.01
N SER A 335 -1.57 25.08 -20.22
CA SER A 335 -2.24 25.15 -21.53
C SER A 335 -1.50 25.98 -22.58
N GLY A 336 -0.33 26.54 -22.25
CA GLY A 336 0.43 27.46 -23.09
C GLY A 336 1.40 26.80 -24.07
N SER A 337 1.73 25.52 -23.91
CA SER A 337 2.56 24.76 -24.86
C SER A 337 1.73 24.33 -26.08
N THR A 338 1.24 25.33 -26.83
CA THR A 338 0.54 25.18 -28.11
C THR A 338 1.49 25.20 -29.31
N SER A 339 2.79 24.98 -29.09
CA SER A 339 3.64 24.59 -30.22
C SER A 339 3.11 23.25 -30.75
N SER A 340 2.78 23.24 -32.03
CA SER A 340 2.16 22.14 -32.79
C SER A 340 2.92 20.80 -32.72
N ASP A 341 4.09 20.78 -32.10
CA ASP A 341 4.98 19.63 -31.97
C ASP A 341 5.01 19.04 -30.55
N SER A 342 4.31 19.63 -29.56
CA SER A 342 4.32 19.11 -28.19
C SER A 342 3.27 18.02 -28.01
N GLN A 343 3.73 16.81 -27.68
CA GLN A 343 2.95 15.66 -27.22
C GLN A 343 2.30 15.92 -25.84
N GLY A 344 1.68 17.07 -25.67
CA GLY A 344 0.98 17.48 -24.46
C GLY A 344 -0.34 16.75 -24.28
N VAL A 345 -0.82 16.69 -23.04
CA VAL A 345 -2.15 16.15 -22.74
C VAL A 345 -3.21 17.15 -23.21
N ASP A 346 -4.18 16.68 -23.99
CA ASP A 346 -5.27 17.51 -24.50
C ASP A 346 -6.06 18.17 -23.35
N LYS A 347 -6.44 19.44 -23.54
CA LYS A 347 -7.25 20.21 -22.59
C LYS A 347 -8.56 19.51 -22.26
N THR A 348 -9.18 18.86 -23.25
CA THR A 348 -10.45 18.14 -23.05
C THR A 348 -10.28 16.95 -22.09
N LEU A 349 -9.15 16.23 -22.19
CA LEU A 349 -8.82 15.12 -21.30
C LEU A 349 -8.57 15.59 -19.87
N LEU A 350 -7.94 16.75 -19.67
CA LEU A 350 -7.76 17.33 -18.34
C LEU A 350 -9.10 17.76 -17.71
N ASP A 351 -10.02 18.28 -18.53
CA ASP A 351 -11.38 18.64 -18.10
C ASP A 351 -12.23 17.39 -17.76
N GLU A 352 -12.04 16.29 -18.48
CA GLU A 352 -12.63 14.98 -18.13
C GLU A 352 -12.04 14.42 -16.84
N LEU A 353 -10.72 14.48 -16.69
CA LEU A 353 -10.02 14.02 -15.49
C LEU A 353 -10.51 14.77 -14.25
N SER A 354 -10.62 16.11 -14.31
CA SER A 354 -11.16 16.93 -13.21
C SER A 354 -12.55 16.45 -12.77
N ARG A 355 -13.48 16.28 -13.71
CA ARG A 355 -14.83 15.78 -13.42
C ARG A 355 -14.83 14.37 -12.83
N ALA A 356 -14.00 13.47 -13.38
CA ALA A 356 -13.87 12.10 -12.88
C ALA A 356 -13.38 12.05 -11.43
N LEU A 357 -12.40 12.90 -11.08
CA LEU A 357 -11.87 13.00 -9.72
C LEU A 357 -12.93 13.36 -8.68
N LEU A 358 -13.78 14.35 -8.98
CA LEU A 358 -14.87 14.71 -8.09
C LEU A 358 -15.88 13.56 -7.95
N GLY A 359 -16.11 12.83 -9.04
CA GLY A 359 -16.93 11.63 -9.09
C GLY A 359 -16.42 10.50 -8.21
N VAL A 360 -15.11 10.34 -8.00
CA VAL A 360 -14.54 9.31 -7.11
C VAL A 360 -14.91 9.55 -5.63
N ILE A 361 -14.94 10.82 -5.22
CA ILE A 361 -15.11 11.18 -3.81
C ILE A 361 -16.59 11.25 -3.40
N HIS A 362 -17.48 11.57 -4.34
CA HIS A 362 -18.91 11.59 -4.07
C HIS A 362 -19.39 10.16 -3.76
N PRO A 363 -19.82 9.88 -2.51
CA PRO A 363 -20.34 8.57 -2.18
C PRO A 363 -21.61 8.34 -3.00
N ASN A 364 -21.69 7.20 -3.68
CA ASN A 364 -22.98 6.75 -4.19
C ASN A 364 -23.89 6.57 -2.97
N HIS A 365 -24.99 7.33 -2.91
CA HIS A 365 -25.94 7.35 -1.79
C HIS A 365 -26.50 5.97 -1.39
N SER A 366 -26.23 4.93 -2.20
CA SER A 366 -26.66 3.55 -2.02
C SER A 366 -25.64 2.63 -1.33
N GLN A 367 -24.39 3.04 -1.09
CA GLN A 367 -23.41 2.17 -0.44
C GLN A 367 -23.51 2.25 1.10
N PRO A 368 -23.59 1.09 1.80
CA PRO A 368 -23.59 1.06 3.26
C PRO A 368 -22.32 1.72 3.80
N MET A 369 -22.47 2.41 4.95
CA MET A 369 -21.40 3.14 5.64
C MET A 369 -20.08 2.34 5.63
N GLN A 370 -19.13 2.77 4.79
CA GLN A 370 -17.76 2.28 4.82
C GLN A 370 -17.10 2.64 6.15
N ASP A 371 -16.08 1.86 6.53
CA ASP A 371 -15.27 2.14 7.72
C ASP A 371 -14.79 3.61 7.72
N SER A 372 -15.09 4.31 8.81
CA SER A 372 -14.76 5.72 8.99
C SER A 372 -13.27 6.04 8.84
N SER A 373 -12.39 5.05 9.03
CA SER A 373 -10.94 5.19 8.89
C SER A 373 -10.50 5.29 7.42
N LEU A 374 -11.06 4.44 6.54
CA LEU A 374 -10.74 4.40 5.11
C LEU A 374 -11.22 5.66 4.39
N VAL A 375 -12.39 6.16 4.78
CA VAL A 375 -12.93 7.43 4.28
C VAL A 375 -11.97 8.59 4.57
N LYS A 376 -11.31 8.60 5.75
CA LYS A 376 -10.35 9.66 6.10
C LYS A 376 -9.09 9.61 5.23
N LEU A 377 -8.55 8.42 4.96
CA LEU A 377 -7.36 8.27 4.13
C LEU A 377 -7.62 8.69 2.68
N ARG A 378 -8.78 8.31 2.14
CA ARG A 378 -9.23 8.75 0.82
C ARG A 378 -9.35 10.28 0.74
N ASP A 379 -10.04 10.90 1.69
CA ASP A 379 -10.26 12.35 1.71
C ASP A 379 -8.91 13.10 1.87
N CYS A 380 -7.99 12.59 2.68
CA CYS A 380 -6.63 13.11 2.81
C CYS A 380 -5.86 13.06 1.48
N CYS A 381 -5.87 11.90 0.80
CA CYS A 381 -5.21 11.74 -0.49
C CYS A 381 -5.76 12.71 -1.54
N TYR A 382 -7.09 12.88 -1.56
CA TYR A 382 -7.76 13.84 -2.43
C TYR A 382 -7.37 15.29 -2.10
N LEU A 383 -7.43 15.70 -0.83
CA LEU A 383 -7.04 17.06 -0.43
C LEU A 383 -5.59 17.37 -0.79
N ARG A 384 -4.67 16.43 -0.55
CA ARG A 384 -3.26 16.57 -0.97
C ARG A 384 -3.15 16.81 -2.47
N PHE A 385 -3.90 16.03 -3.25
CA PHE A 385 -3.87 16.12 -4.70
C PHE A 385 -4.43 17.45 -5.21
N ILE A 386 -5.61 17.87 -4.73
CA ILE A 386 -6.21 19.16 -5.10
C ILE A 386 -5.30 20.32 -4.70
N PHE A 387 -4.64 20.22 -3.54
CA PHE A 387 -3.71 21.23 -3.06
C PHE A 387 -2.52 21.42 -4.02
N ALA A 388 -1.93 20.34 -4.53
CA ALA A 388 -0.83 20.40 -5.49
C ALA A 388 -1.28 20.97 -6.84
N LEU A 389 -2.44 20.54 -7.36
CA LEU A 389 -2.99 21.09 -8.60
C LEU A 389 -3.29 22.58 -8.50
N ALA A 390 -3.70 23.07 -7.32
CA ALA A 390 -3.98 24.48 -7.09
C ALA A 390 -2.73 25.41 -7.14
N GLU A 391 -1.54 24.88 -7.42
CA GLU A 391 -0.35 25.70 -7.74
C GLU A 391 -0.38 26.28 -9.14
N ASN A 392 -1.19 25.70 -10.02
CA ASN A 392 -1.31 26.11 -11.41
C ASN A 392 -2.65 26.84 -11.62
N ASP A 393 -2.58 28.06 -12.14
CA ASP A 393 -3.77 28.91 -12.33
C ASP A 393 -4.83 28.31 -13.25
N GLU A 394 -4.44 27.52 -14.26
CA GLU A 394 -5.41 26.86 -15.14
C GLU A 394 -6.10 25.70 -14.40
N TRP A 395 -5.37 24.95 -13.57
CA TRP A 395 -5.98 23.98 -12.67
C TRP A 395 -6.90 24.65 -11.65
N CYS A 396 -6.53 25.78 -11.05
CA CYS A 396 -7.43 26.54 -10.17
C CYS A 396 -8.77 26.87 -10.84
N LYS A 397 -8.75 27.28 -12.12
CA LYS A 397 -9.98 27.52 -12.89
C LYS A 397 -10.80 26.25 -13.08
N ARG A 398 -10.17 25.13 -13.46
CA ARG A 398 -10.87 23.83 -13.62
C ARG A 398 -11.48 23.35 -12.31
N LEU A 399 -10.69 23.36 -11.24
CA LEU A 399 -11.12 22.95 -9.89
C LEU A 399 -12.30 23.78 -9.39
N THR A 400 -12.32 25.07 -9.70
CA THR A 400 -13.46 25.96 -9.39
C THR A 400 -14.67 25.63 -10.25
N ARG A 401 -14.50 25.58 -11.58
CA ARG A 401 -15.56 25.30 -12.56
C ARG A 401 -16.27 23.98 -12.26
N ASP A 402 -15.50 22.95 -11.93
CA ASP A 402 -16.01 21.59 -11.76
C ASP A 402 -16.46 21.29 -10.33
N GLY A 403 -16.46 22.28 -9.42
CA GLY A 403 -17.06 22.18 -8.08
C GLY A 403 -16.17 21.56 -6.99
N HIS A 404 -14.87 21.38 -7.23
CA HIS A 404 -13.95 20.82 -6.23
C HIS A 404 -13.80 21.72 -5.01
N VAL A 405 -13.84 23.04 -5.20
CA VAL A 405 -13.73 24.03 -4.13
C VAL A 405 -14.92 23.93 -3.18
N ASP A 406 -16.14 23.87 -3.72
CA ASP A 406 -17.36 23.76 -2.93
C ASP A 406 -17.39 22.45 -2.14
N TRP A 407 -16.95 21.36 -2.77
CA TRP A 407 -16.76 20.08 -2.08
C TRP A 407 -15.74 20.20 -0.93
N CYS A 408 -14.56 20.79 -1.16
CA CYS A 408 -13.57 21.01 -0.11
C CYS A 408 -14.13 21.87 1.04
N ILE A 409 -14.91 22.91 0.75
CA ILE A 409 -15.59 23.72 1.77
C ILE A 409 -16.59 22.87 2.57
N SER A 410 -17.32 21.97 1.92
CA SER A 410 -18.26 21.06 2.61
C SER A 410 -17.55 20.11 3.59
N LEU A 411 -16.26 19.82 3.37
CA LEU A 411 -15.46 19.00 4.28
C LEU A 411 -14.98 19.75 5.53
N HIS A 412 -15.19 21.07 5.63
CA HIS A 412 -14.66 21.92 6.70
C HIS A 412 -14.91 21.37 8.10
N ASP A 413 -16.17 21.10 8.46
CA ASP A 413 -16.52 20.66 9.82
C ASP A 413 -15.98 19.24 10.11
N LYS A 414 -15.99 18.38 9.09
CA LYS A 414 -15.42 17.03 9.16
C LYS A 414 -13.91 17.07 9.38
N VAL A 415 -13.20 17.94 8.65
CA VAL A 415 -11.74 18.11 8.75
C VAL A 415 -11.35 18.77 10.08
N LEU A 416 -12.15 19.70 10.59
CA LEU A 416 -11.97 20.25 11.94
C LEU A 416 -12.12 19.18 13.03
N ALA A 417 -13.08 18.29 12.89
CA ALA A 417 -13.29 17.15 13.80
C ALA A 417 -12.25 16.02 13.60
N SER A 418 -11.62 15.93 12.42
CA SER A 418 -10.61 14.90 12.10
C SER A 418 -9.43 14.96 13.07
N SER A 419 -8.92 13.79 13.45
CA SER A 419 -7.66 13.69 14.22
C SER A 419 -6.43 13.92 13.34
N LEU A 420 -6.55 13.82 12.02
CA LEU A 420 -5.45 14.01 11.08
C LEU A 420 -5.17 15.51 10.92
N PHE A 421 -3.90 15.90 11.05
CA PHE A 421 -3.49 17.30 10.93
C PHE A 421 -3.34 17.72 9.46
N ILE A 422 -2.88 16.80 8.61
CA ILE A 422 -2.53 17.03 7.21
C ILE A 422 -3.75 17.55 6.41
N ASP A 423 -4.93 16.98 6.65
CA ASP A 423 -6.19 17.41 6.03
C ASP A 423 -6.47 18.90 6.25
N LYS A 424 -6.17 19.44 7.45
CA LYS A 424 -6.42 20.83 7.80
C LYS A 424 -5.49 21.78 7.06
N VAL A 425 -4.23 21.36 6.90
CA VAL A 425 -3.21 22.16 6.20
C VAL A 425 -3.57 22.26 4.73
N TYR A 426 -3.86 21.13 4.08
CA TYR A 426 -4.23 21.13 2.67
C TYR A 426 -5.54 21.87 2.43
N LEU A 427 -6.55 21.68 3.27
CA LEU A 427 -7.82 22.39 3.12
C LEU A 427 -7.64 23.91 3.24
N ALA A 428 -6.89 24.39 4.24
CA ALA A 428 -6.60 25.82 4.38
C ALA A 428 -5.83 26.36 3.16
N GLY A 429 -4.83 25.61 2.70
CA GLY A 429 -4.04 25.95 1.52
C GLY A 429 -4.87 26.06 0.24
N ILE A 430 -5.77 25.10 0.00
CA ILE A 430 -6.70 25.08 -1.14
C ILE A 430 -7.58 26.33 -1.13
N ILE A 431 -8.21 26.64 0.02
CA ILE A 431 -9.12 27.78 0.16
C ILE A 431 -8.39 29.10 -0.17
N LEU A 432 -7.12 29.25 0.25
CA LEU A 432 -6.35 30.46 -0.02
C LEU A 432 -5.82 30.56 -1.45
N ARG A 433 -5.42 29.44 -2.07
CA ARG A 433 -4.89 29.40 -3.43
C ARG A 433 -5.99 29.66 -4.46
N ILE A 434 -7.15 29.00 -4.32
CA ILE A 434 -8.19 29.03 -5.36
C ILE A 434 -9.11 30.27 -5.23
N ASN A 435 -9.22 30.89 -4.05
CA ASN A 435 -10.11 32.04 -3.83
C ASN A 435 -9.39 33.36 -3.49
N PRO A 436 -8.46 33.86 -4.35
CA PRO A 436 -7.79 35.12 -4.08
C PRO A 436 -8.69 36.34 -4.31
N SER A 437 -9.75 36.24 -5.11
CA SER A 437 -10.63 37.36 -5.45
C SER A 437 -11.64 37.75 -4.37
N ARG A 438 -11.93 36.87 -3.39
CA ARG A 438 -12.64 37.24 -2.16
C ARG A 438 -11.80 38.06 -1.18
N LYS A 439 -10.50 38.28 -1.44
CA LYS A 439 -9.60 39.07 -0.57
C LYS A 439 -10.05 40.51 -0.36
N ASN A 440 -10.90 41.07 -1.23
CA ASN A 440 -11.33 42.47 -1.14
C ASN A 440 -12.60 42.70 -0.29
N ASN A 441 -13.32 41.65 0.11
CA ASN A 441 -14.51 41.76 0.97
C ASN A 441 -14.20 41.18 2.37
N TYR A 442 -13.53 42.01 3.18
CA TYR A 442 -12.94 41.78 4.51
C TYR A 442 -13.88 41.29 5.65
N LEU A 443 -15.11 40.84 5.35
CA LEU A 443 -16.13 40.46 6.34
C LEU A 443 -16.66 39.03 6.15
N ASN A 444 -15.98 38.20 5.36
CA ASN A 444 -16.53 36.89 5.02
C ASN A 444 -16.30 35.84 6.13
N PRO A 445 -17.35 35.12 6.60
CA PRO A 445 -17.24 33.93 7.44
C PRO A 445 -16.18 32.92 6.97
N ALA A 446 -15.93 32.84 5.66
CA ALA A 446 -14.90 31.99 5.08
C ALA A 446 -13.47 32.33 5.57
N GLN A 447 -13.17 33.60 5.85
CA GLN A 447 -11.84 33.99 6.36
C GLN A 447 -11.66 33.56 7.82
N GLN A 448 -12.70 33.69 8.65
CA GLN A 448 -12.66 33.22 10.03
C GLN A 448 -12.56 31.69 10.11
N GLN A 449 -13.27 30.98 9.23
CA GLN A 449 -13.15 29.53 9.05
C GLN A 449 -11.73 29.14 8.64
N CYS A 450 -11.15 29.83 7.65
CA CYS A 450 -9.76 29.60 7.24
C CYS A 450 -8.77 29.86 8.38
N TRP A 451 -8.95 30.93 9.15
CA TRP A 451 -8.11 31.23 10.31
C TRP A 451 -8.19 30.14 11.38
N THR A 452 -9.40 29.63 11.64
CA THR A 452 -9.64 28.52 12.56
C THR A 452 -8.92 27.25 12.08
N LEU A 453 -8.98 26.94 10.77
CA LEU A 453 -8.23 25.83 10.18
C LEU A 453 -6.72 25.99 10.37
N ILE A 454 -6.18 27.18 10.12
CA ILE A 454 -4.75 27.50 10.29
C ILE A 454 -4.32 27.29 11.74
N GLN A 455 -5.04 27.86 12.70
CA GLN A 455 -4.73 27.70 14.13
C GLN A 455 -4.78 26.22 14.55
N ARG A 456 -5.79 25.48 14.08
CA ARG A 456 -5.93 24.04 14.38
C ARG A 456 -4.84 23.20 13.73
N ALA A 457 -4.40 23.55 12.52
CA ALA A 457 -3.29 22.91 11.84
C ALA A 457 -1.99 23.08 12.63
N TRP A 458 -1.67 24.31 13.06
CA TRP A 458 -0.51 24.59 13.91
C TRP A 458 -0.56 23.88 15.26
N ASN A 459 -1.72 23.84 15.92
CA ASN A 459 -1.90 23.16 17.20
C ASN A 459 -1.60 21.65 17.12
N ARG A 460 -2.12 20.98 16.08
CA ARG A 460 -1.99 19.52 15.90
C ARG A 460 -0.62 19.07 15.40
N PHE A 461 0.20 19.99 14.88
CA PHE A 461 1.59 19.72 14.48
C PHE A 461 2.50 19.42 15.70
N TYR A 462 1.96 19.52 16.92
CA TYR A 462 2.64 19.12 18.16
C TYR A 462 2.95 17.61 18.27
N LEU A 463 2.28 16.75 17.50
CA LEU A 463 2.60 15.33 17.51
C LEU A 463 4.07 15.16 17.06
N PRO A 464 4.91 14.42 17.82
CA PRO A 464 6.28 14.21 17.42
C PRO A 464 6.27 13.67 15.99
N LEU A 465 7.00 14.34 15.09
CA LEU A 465 7.34 13.77 13.79
C LEU A 465 7.75 12.33 14.09
N PRO A 466 6.99 11.34 13.61
CA PRO A 466 7.13 9.99 14.10
C PRO A 466 8.59 9.60 13.91
N SER A 467 9.16 8.97 14.95
CA SER A 467 10.59 8.72 15.09
C SER A 467 11.06 7.65 14.10
N TYR A 468 10.89 7.90 12.82
CA TYR A 468 11.36 7.06 11.73
C TYR A 468 12.72 7.60 11.31
N SER A 469 13.74 6.76 11.48
CA SER A 469 15.14 7.02 11.17
C SER A 469 15.42 7.21 9.68
N ASN A 470 14.40 7.10 8.83
CA ASN A 470 14.42 7.46 7.42
C ASN A 470 13.17 8.30 7.18
N LEU A 471 13.31 9.58 6.82
CA LEU A 471 12.18 10.42 6.39
C LEU A 471 11.54 9.72 5.19
N GLU A 472 10.38 9.11 5.41
CA GLU A 472 9.67 8.47 4.32
C GLU A 472 9.13 9.58 3.40
N PRO A 473 8.90 9.28 2.12
CA PRO A 473 8.31 10.26 1.20
C PRO A 473 6.89 10.70 1.56
N THR A 474 6.23 10.02 2.50
CA THR A 474 5.07 10.54 3.23
C THR A 474 5.41 11.71 4.15
N ASP A 475 6.59 11.73 4.76
CA ASP A 475 7.11 12.81 5.61
C ASP A 475 7.54 14.03 4.80
N MET A 476 8.00 13.84 3.55
CA MET A 476 8.24 14.94 2.61
C MET A 476 6.96 15.75 2.33
N ASN A 477 5.81 15.10 2.29
CA ASN A 477 4.53 15.80 2.13
C ASN A 477 4.21 16.69 3.34
N ILE A 478 4.69 16.32 4.54
CA ILE A 478 4.53 17.14 5.75
C ILE A 478 5.38 18.40 5.65
N ILE A 479 6.59 18.29 5.12
CA ILE A 479 7.50 19.43 4.88
C ILE A 479 6.88 20.42 3.87
N GLU A 480 6.37 19.92 2.75
CA GLU A 480 5.67 20.73 1.75
C GLU A 480 4.44 21.43 2.35
N ALA A 481 3.60 20.65 3.06
CA ALA A 481 2.42 21.17 3.74
C ALA A 481 2.79 22.26 4.77
N LEU A 482 3.90 22.11 5.48
CA LEU A 482 4.37 23.08 6.46
C LEU A 482 4.79 24.40 5.81
N GLN A 483 5.52 24.35 4.69
CA GLN A 483 5.88 25.56 3.94
C GLN A 483 4.63 26.29 3.42
N ALA A 484 3.66 25.52 2.94
CA ALA A 484 2.36 26.04 2.56
C ALA A 484 1.62 26.67 3.73
N LEU A 485 1.61 26.04 4.90
CA LEU A 485 0.99 26.54 6.13
C LEU A 485 1.63 27.85 6.57
N VAL A 486 2.96 27.97 6.50
CA VAL A 486 3.67 29.22 6.82
C VAL A 486 3.25 30.33 5.87
N THR A 487 3.26 30.08 4.56
CA THR A 487 2.85 31.05 3.54
C THR A 487 1.41 31.51 3.75
N THR A 488 0.52 30.55 3.97
CA THR A 488 -0.91 30.71 4.30
C THR A 488 -1.10 31.58 5.54
N THR A 489 -0.31 31.33 6.59
CA THR A 489 -0.35 32.09 7.84
C THR A 489 0.09 33.53 7.64
N ARG A 490 1.22 33.76 6.94
CA ARG A 490 1.72 35.10 6.62
C ARG A 490 0.70 35.92 5.82
N GLN A 491 0.07 35.31 4.82
CA GLN A 491 -0.95 35.98 4.02
C GLN A 491 -2.15 36.41 4.88
N ASN A 492 -2.61 35.56 5.80
CA ASN A 492 -3.72 35.91 6.69
C ASN A 492 -3.34 37.00 7.70
N LEU A 493 -2.12 36.96 8.24
CA LEU A 493 -1.61 37.99 9.16
C LEU A 493 -1.52 39.36 8.48
N ARG A 494 -0.95 39.42 7.26
CA ARG A 494 -0.84 40.67 6.49
C ARG A 494 -2.19 41.25 6.10
N ASN A 495 -3.16 40.39 5.77
CA ASN A 495 -4.51 40.82 5.42
C ASN A 495 -5.33 41.24 6.65
N SER A 496 -4.91 40.85 7.85
CA SER A 496 -5.55 41.26 9.10
C SER A 496 -5.11 42.67 9.48
N ASN A 497 -5.73 43.68 8.86
CA ASN A 497 -5.66 45.05 9.36
C ASN A 497 -6.32 45.08 10.76
N ASN A 498 -5.53 44.82 11.80
CA ASN A 498 -5.78 45.10 13.22
C ASN A 498 -6.85 44.29 14.00
N ARG A 499 -7.30 43.10 13.56
CA ARG A 499 -8.37 42.37 14.28
C ARG A 499 -8.02 41.02 14.90
N VAL A 500 -6.85 40.44 14.65
CA VAL A 500 -6.47 39.23 15.40
C VAL A 500 -6.21 39.62 16.85
N ALA A 501 -6.99 39.05 17.78
CA ALA A 501 -6.86 39.32 19.20
C ALA A 501 -5.44 38.97 19.67
N SER A 502 -4.86 39.75 20.60
CA SER A 502 -3.50 39.48 21.12
C SER A 502 -3.34 38.04 21.61
N ALA A 503 -4.35 37.55 22.32
CA ALA A 503 -4.40 36.18 22.82
C ALA A 503 -4.31 35.13 21.71
N GLU A 504 -4.88 35.39 20.53
CA GLU A 504 -4.81 34.47 19.39
C GLU A 504 -3.42 34.45 18.75
N LEU A 505 -2.79 35.63 18.63
CA LEU A 505 -1.41 35.76 18.14
C LEU A 505 -0.42 35.07 19.08
N GLU A 506 -0.55 35.26 20.40
CA GLU A 506 0.26 34.59 21.42
C GLU A 506 0.08 33.06 21.37
N THR A 507 -1.16 32.60 21.18
CA THR A 507 -1.47 31.17 21.05
C THR A 507 -0.84 30.59 19.79
N LEU A 508 -0.94 31.29 18.66
CA LEU A 508 -0.31 30.90 17.40
C LEU A 508 1.22 30.87 17.51
N GLN A 509 1.83 31.90 18.10
CA GLN A 509 3.27 31.95 18.33
C GLN A 509 3.76 30.75 19.14
N ARG A 510 3.02 30.36 20.19
CA ARG A 510 3.31 29.15 20.97
C ARG A 510 3.25 27.88 20.12
N TYR A 511 2.25 27.75 19.25
CA TYR A 511 2.17 26.60 18.35
C TYR A 511 3.33 26.56 17.35
N VAL A 512 3.63 27.68 16.69
CA VAL A 512 4.76 27.78 15.75
C VAL A 512 6.09 27.49 16.45
N HIS A 513 6.28 27.97 17.69
CA HIS A 513 7.45 27.66 18.50
C HIS A 513 7.60 26.15 18.75
N ASN A 514 6.52 25.48 19.13
CA ASN A 514 6.54 24.05 19.39
C ASN A 514 6.91 23.25 18.13
N VAL A 515 6.37 23.63 16.97
CA VAL A 515 6.74 23.03 15.68
C VAL A 515 8.23 23.23 15.39
N LEU A 516 8.73 24.45 15.55
CA LEU A 516 10.15 24.76 15.37
C LEU A 516 11.06 23.91 16.26
N GLN A 517 10.71 23.73 17.55
CA GLN A 517 11.47 22.87 18.46
C GLN A 517 11.42 21.39 18.02
N ASN A 518 10.29 20.92 17.52
CA ASN A 518 10.17 19.56 17.00
C ASN A 518 11.02 19.35 15.73
N LEU A 519 11.06 20.32 14.83
CA LEU A 519 11.93 20.27 13.64
C LEU A 519 13.41 20.23 14.03
N LYS A 520 13.84 21.06 14.99
CA LYS A 520 15.22 21.04 15.52
C LYS A 520 15.60 19.68 16.12
N ARG A 521 14.74 19.11 16.96
CA ARG A 521 14.95 17.75 17.51
C ARG A 521 15.01 16.67 16.43
N THR A 522 14.24 16.83 15.36
CA THR A 522 14.25 15.89 14.23
C THR A 522 15.55 16.00 13.46
N GLN A 523 16.00 17.22 13.16
CA GLN A 523 17.29 17.50 12.54
C GLN A 523 18.46 16.95 13.36
N GLU A 524 18.45 17.10 14.69
CA GLU A 524 19.47 16.54 15.59
C GLU A 524 19.55 15.01 15.57
N ARG A 525 18.44 14.32 15.27
CA ARG A 525 18.39 12.85 15.17
C ARG A 525 18.87 12.34 13.81
N LEU A 526 18.72 13.14 12.76
CA LEU A 526 19.17 12.80 11.43
C LEU A 526 20.68 13.04 11.36
N SER A 527 21.43 11.96 11.11
CA SER A 527 22.90 12.01 11.05
C SER A 527 23.42 12.66 9.76
N GLN A 528 22.53 13.01 8.82
CA GLN A 528 22.84 13.62 7.53
C GLN A 528 21.98 14.87 7.31
N ALA A 529 22.54 15.84 6.59
CA ALA A 529 21.82 17.05 6.19
C ALA A 529 20.70 16.70 5.22
N ASP A 530 19.49 17.18 5.50
CA ASP A 530 18.30 17.02 4.67
C ASP A 530 17.83 18.42 4.23
N ALA A 531 18.15 18.77 2.99
CA ALA A 531 17.89 20.11 2.45
C ALA A 531 16.40 20.53 2.53
N PRO A 532 15.42 19.65 2.22
CA PRO A 532 14.01 19.91 2.50
C PRO A 532 13.69 20.25 3.96
N LEU A 533 14.21 19.47 4.91
CA LEU A 533 13.99 19.71 6.33
C LEU A 533 14.61 21.05 6.77
N ASP A 534 15.81 21.35 6.30
CA ASP A 534 16.51 22.60 6.57
C ASP A 534 15.73 23.81 6.04
N ALA A 535 15.20 23.70 4.82
CA ALA A 535 14.36 24.73 4.23
C ALA A 535 13.06 24.94 5.03
N ALA A 536 12.43 23.87 5.50
CA ALA A 536 11.25 23.95 6.36
C ALA A 536 11.56 24.63 7.69
N LEU A 537 12.67 24.26 8.33
CA LEU A 537 13.13 24.81 9.59
C LEU A 537 13.38 26.32 9.46
N LEU A 538 14.09 26.75 8.41
CA LEU A 538 14.30 28.18 8.12
C LEU A 538 12.99 28.92 7.90
N THR A 539 12.06 28.32 7.17
CA THR A 539 10.75 28.91 6.86
C THR A 539 9.91 29.12 8.12
N VAL A 540 9.83 28.13 9.00
CA VAL A 540 9.12 28.19 10.28
C VAL A 540 9.80 29.15 11.26
N GLN A 541 11.14 29.13 11.32
CA GLN A 541 11.92 30.07 12.15
C GLN A 541 11.64 31.53 11.74
N GLY A 542 11.57 31.80 10.43
CA GLY A 542 11.19 33.11 9.91
C GLY A 542 9.82 33.56 10.41
N LEU A 543 8.80 32.68 10.33
CA LEU A 543 7.46 32.98 10.83
C LEU A 543 7.44 33.22 12.35
N TYR A 544 8.19 32.42 13.11
CA TYR A 544 8.28 32.61 14.57
C TYR A 544 8.86 33.98 14.93
N ASN A 545 9.92 34.40 14.23
CA ASN A 545 10.54 35.71 14.46
C ASN A 545 9.58 36.86 14.12
N GLU A 546 8.83 36.74 13.00
CA GLU A 546 7.77 37.70 12.64
C GLU A 546 6.67 37.78 13.71
N LEU A 547 6.20 36.64 14.21
CA LEU A 547 5.18 36.60 15.28
C LEU A 547 5.69 37.24 16.58
N SER A 548 6.97 37.06 16.87
CA SER A 548 7.60 37.61 18.08
C SER A 548 7.73 39.14 18.00
N SER A 549 8.05 39.68 16.83
CA SER A 549 8.14 41.14 16.65
C SER A 549 6.78 41.83 16.80
N TYR A 550 5.67 41.20 16.37
CA TYR A 550 4.32 41.74 16.59
C TYR A 550 3.98 41.89 18.08
N ALA A 551 4.43 40.96 18.93
CA ALA A 551 4.22 41.04 20.37
C ALA A 551 5.00 42.21 21.00
N GLU A 552 6.24 42.44 20.55
CA GLU A 552 7.11 43.51 21.06
C GLU A 552 6.64 44.92 20.65
N HIS A 553 6.22 45.11 19.40
CA HIS A 553 5.73 46.41 18.90
C HIS A 553 4.41 46.83 19.58
N ARG A 554 3.60 45.87 20.02
CA ARG A 554 2.34 46.16 20.72
C ARG A 554 2.59 46.66 22.14
N ASN A 555 3.52 46.03 22.85
CA ASN A 555 3.89 46.42 24.22
C ASN A 555 4.50 47.82 24.29
N THR A 556 5.25 48.23 23.27
CA THR A 556 5.82 49.59 23.16
C THR A 556 4.76 50.63 22.82
N SER A 557 3.86 50.36 21.86
CA SER A 557 2.77 51.30 21.50
C SER A 557 1.76 51.57 22.62
N GLN A 558 1.57 50.62 23.54
CA GLN A 558 0.64 50.77 24.67
C GLN A 558 1.27 51.56 25.84
N GLY A 559 2.61 51.66 25.89
CA GLY A 559 3.35 52.46 26.86
C GLY A 559 3.24 53.98 26.62
N ASP A 560 3.25 54.41 25.37
CA ASP A 560 3.26 55.84 25.00
C ASP A 560 1.89 56.53 25.12
N ASN A 561 0.78 55.79 25.14
CA ASN A 561 -0.56 56.37 25.33
C ASN A 561 -0.94 56.63 26.80
N ARG A 562 -0.05 56.32 27.77
CA ARG A 562 -0.29 56.63 29.20
C ARG A 562 0.38 57.92 29.68
N THR A 563 1.19 58.59 28.86
CA THR A 563 1.96 59.79 29.25
C THR A 563 1.41 61.12 28.74
N VAL A 564 0.26 61.14 28.04
CA VAL A 564 -0.39 62.41 27.61
C VAL A 564 -1.72 62.60 28.34
N LYS A 565 -1.65 62.80 29.66
CA LYS A 565 -2.64 63.50 30.47
C LYS A 565 -1.92 64.14 31.67
N SER A 566 -1.33 65.32 31.44
CA SER A 566 -1.14 66.33 32.48
C SER A 566 -1.42 67.69 31.88
#